data_AF-A0A6N9R871-F1
#
_entry.id   AF-A0A6N9R871-F1
#
_cell.length_a   1.000
_cell.length_b   1.000
_cell.length_c   1.000
_cell.angle_alpha   90.00
_cell.angle_beta   90.00
_cell.angle_gamma   90.00
#
_symmetry.space_group_name_H-M   'P 1'
#
loop_
_entity.id
_entity.type
_entity.pdbx_description
1 polymer ?
#
loop_
_entity_poly.entity_id
_entity_poly.type
_entity_poly.pdbx_seq_one_letter_code
_entity_poly.pdbx_strand_id
1 'polypeptide(L)'
;MPPTSRNAACRCGSGKRYKDCHGALGNAAAADSVSALTHSVAAALRSALERLADDDPAAAEVICRDVLAQFPDHPEALRILGRSEYDRGHARESLRLALRAARAMQTQALDPSAEFLVWADLNFMFTQALPGLDSAFASKKRFEYETRRRSPASASPAHPLVGVVLVVPGAVGGAA
;
A
#
# COMPACT_ATOMS: atom_id res chain seq x y z
N MET A 1 29.34 -19.67 -30.16
CA MET A 1 30.19 -18.87 -29.26
C MET A 1 29.57 -17.50 -29.06
N PRO A 2 29.37 -17.05 -27.81
CA PRO A 2 28.87 -15.71 -27.52
C PRO A 2 29.87 -14.63 -27.99
N PRO A 3 29.40 -13.40 -28.28
CA PRO A 3 30.25 -12.31 -28.74
C PRO A 3 31.28 -11.93 -27.67
N THR A 4 32.46 -11.50 -28.10
CA THR A 4 33.57 -11.10 -27.21
C THR A 4 33.23 -9.88 -26.36
N SER A 5 32.32 -9.01 -26.84
CA SER A 5 31.73 -7.93 -26.03
C SER A 5 30.41 -7.43 -26.64
N ARG A 6 29.58 -6.75 -25.85
CA ARG A 6 28.29 -6.15 -26.28
C ARG A 6 28.44 -5.19 -27.47
N ASN A 7 29.59 -4.55 -27.58
CA ASN A 7 29.91 -3.55 -28.61
C ASN A 7 30.63 -4.14 -29.84
N ALA A 8 31.03 -5.42 -29.81
CA ALA A 8 31.73 -6.09 -30.91
C ALA A 8 30.84 -6.29 -32.14
N ALA A 9 31.43 -6.53 -33.30
CA ALA A 9 30.70 -6.88 -34.53
C ALA A 9 29.87 -8.16 -34.32
N CYS A 10 28.63 -8.15 -34.83
CA CYS A 10 27.74 -9.28 -34.71
C CYS A 10 28.18 -10.40 -35.66
N ARG A 11 28.31 -11.63 -35.13
CA ARG A 11 28.82 -12.79 -35.88
C ARG A 11 27.83 -13.35 -36.92
N CYS A 12 26.63 -12.81 -37.03
CA CYS A 12 25.62 -13.24 -38.01
C CYS A 12 25.89 -12.71 -39.44
N GLY A 13 26.95 -11.94 -39.66
CA GLY A 13 27.30 -11.39 -40.97
C GLY A 13 26.57 -10.11 -41.36
N SER A 14 25.76 -9.51 -40.46
CA SER A 14 24.99 -8.29 -40.76
C SER A 14 25.80 -7.00 -40.83
N GLY A 15 27.08 -7.03 -40.44
CA GLY A 15 27.94 -5.83 -40.32
C GLY A 15 27.61 -4.90 -39.14
N LYS A 16 26.52 -5.14 -38.40
CA LYS A 16 26.11 -4.34 -37.23
C LYS A 16 26.84 -4.75 -35.96
N ARG A 17 26.86 -3.88 -34.93
CA ARG A 17 27.33 -4.26 -33.58
C ARG A 17 26.34 -5.23 -32.94
N TYR A 18 26.82 -6.12 -32.07
CA TYR A 18 25.98 -7.14 -31.43
C TYR A 18 24.77 -6.53 -30.72
N LYS A 19 24.95 -5.47 -29.92
CA LYS A 19 23.86 -4.75 -29.24
C LYS A 19 22.79 -4.16 -30.16
N ASP A 20 23.13 -3.85 -31.41
CA ASP A 20 22.24 -3.25 -32.40
C ASP A 20 21.64 -4.33 -33.34
N CYS A 21 21.87 -5.60 -33.02
CA CYS A 21 21.41 -6.76 -33.78
C CYS A 21 20.85 -7.83 -32.82
N HIS A 22 21.54 -8.97 -32.64
CA HIS A 22 21.04 -10.05 -31.79
C HIS A 22 20.92 -9.67 -30.31
N GLY A 23 21.77 -8.75 -29.84
CA GLY A 23 21.66 -8.17 -28.51
C GLY A 23 20.42 -7.28 -28.34
N ALA A 24 19.90 -6.68 -29.42
CA ALA A 24 18.64 -5.94 -29.39
C ALA A 24 17.44 -6.88 -29.29
N LEU A 25 17.46 -8.01 -30.03
CA LEU A 25 16.39 -9.02 -29.98
C LEU A 25 16.23 -9.63 -28.59
N GLY A 26 17.33 -9.96 -27.91
CA GLY A 26 17.27 -10.46 -26.53
C GLY A 26 16.73 -9.42 -25.55
N ASN A 27 17.05 -8.14 -25.76
CA ASN A 27 16.55 -7.05 -24.92
C ASN A 27 15.05 -6.77 -25.17
N ALA A 28 14.59 -6.90 -26.41
CA ALA A 28 13.18 -6.78 -26.78
C ALA A 28 12.36 -7.93 -26.18
N ALA A 29 12.81 -9.19 -26.33
CA ALA A 29 12.13 -10.35 -25.76
C ALA A 29 12.04 -10.28 -24.22
N ALA A 30 13.09 -9.78 -23.56
CA ALA A 30 13.07 -9.55 -22.12
C ALA A 30 12.07 -8.45 -21.72
N ALA A 31 12.01 -7.34 -22.47
CA ALA A 31 11.05 -6.27 -22.23
C ALA A 31 9.59 -6.74 -22.45
N ASP A 32 9.34 -7.54 -23.50
CA ASP A 32 8.03 -8.14 -23.78
C ASP A 32 7.60 -9.08 -22.64
N SER A 33 8.52 -9.88 -22.12
CA SER A 33 8.25 -10.80 -21.00
C SER A 33 7.88 -10.06 -19.72
N VAL A 34 8.57 -8.96 -19.41
CA VAL A 34 8.25 -8.11 -18.25
C VAL A 34 6.88 -7.45 -18.44
N SER A 35 6.60 -6.91 -19.63
CA SER A 35 5.30 -6.30 -19.94
C SER A 35 4.15 -7.31 -19.81
N ALA A 36 4.34 -8.53 -20.32
CA ALA A 36 3.35 -9.60 -20.23
C ALA A 36 3.09 -10.02 -18.77
N LEU A 37 4.15 -10.12 -17.95
CA LEU A 37 4.01 -10.42 -16.53
C LEU A 37 3.25 -9.32 -15.78
N THR A 38 3.58 -8.05 -16.03
CA THR A 38 2.86 -6.91 -15.44
C THR A 38 1.37 -6.91 -15.82
N HIS A 39 1.05 -7.20 -17.09
CA HIS A 39 -0.34 -7.33 -17.54
C HIS A 39 -1.05 -8.51 -16.87
N SER A 40 -0.37 -9.64 -16.69
CA SER A 40 -0.90 -10.81 -16.01
C SER A 40 -1.22 -10.51 -14.55
N VAL A 41 -0.34 -9.81 -13.82
CA VAL A 41 -0.59 -9.38 -12.44
C VAL A 41 -1.79 -8.44 -12.37
N ALA A 42 -1.85 -7.43 -13.25
CA ALA A 42 -2.97 -6.50 -13.28
C ALA A 42 -4.32 -7.20 -13.57
N ALA A 43 -4.33 -8.21 -14.44
CA ALA A 43 -5.51 -9.03 -14.71
C ALA A 43 -5.91 -9.88 -13.51
N ALA A 44 -4.95 -10.49 -12.81
CA ALA A 44 -5.19 -11.26 -11.60
C ALA A 44 -5.81 -10.38 -10.50
N LEU A 45 -5.25 -9.20 -10.24
CA LEU A 45 -5.78 -8.26 -9.23
C LEU A 45 -7.20 -7.80 -9.55
N ARG A 46 -7.50 -7.53 -10.83
CA ARG A 46 -8.86 -7.20 -11.26
C ARG A 46 -9.83 -8.35 -10.99
N SER A 47 -9.43 -9.58 -11.29
CA SER A 47 -10.24 -10.77 -10.99
C SER A 47 -10.45 -10.95 -9.49
N ALA A 48 -9.44 -10.70 -8.66
CA ALA A 48 -9.59 -10.76 -7.20
C ALA A 48 -10.59 -9.71 -6.67
N LEU A 49 -10.62 -8.50 -7.24
CA LEU A 49 -11.61 -7.48 -6.90
C LEU A 49 -13.03 -7.89 -7.33
N GLU A 50 -13.19 -8.53 -8.49
CA GLU A 50 -14.48 -9.08 -8.94
C GLU A 50 -14.97 -10.16 -7.95
N ARG A 51 -14.08 -11.04 -7.46
CA ARG A 51 -14.44 -12.05 -6.44
C ARG A 51 -14.88 -11.42 -5.12
N LEU A 52 -14.24 -10.34 -4.68
CA LEU A 52 -14.72 -9.60 -3.51
C LEU A 52 -16.08 -8.94 -3.73
N ALA A 53 -16.36 -8.45 -4.94
CA ALA A 53 -17.67 -7.91 -5.28
C ALA A 53 -18.77 -8.99 -5.31
N ASP A 54 -18.40 -10.23 -5.64
CA ASP A 54 -19.27 -11.42 -5.66
C ASP A 54 -19.42 -12.09 -4.27
N ASP A 55 -18.92 -11.48 -3.19
CA ASP A 55 -18.91 -12.03 -1.82
C ASP A 55 -18.14 -13.37 -1.69
N ASP A 56 -17.09 -13.55 -2.51
CA ASP A 56 -16.17 -14.70 -2.46
C ASP A 56 -14.75 -14.27 -2.05
N PRO A 57 -14.53 -13.97 -0.75
CA PRO A 57 -13.21 -13.57 -0.24
C PRO A 57 -12.19 -14.72 -0.28
N ALA A 58 -12.64 -15.99 -0.33
CA ALA A 58 -11.74 -17.14 -0.42
C ALA A 58 -11.08 -17.23 -1.79
N ALA A 59 -11.83 -17.02 -2.88
CA ALA A 59 -11.24 -16.98 -4.21
C ALA A 59 -10.31 -15.77 -4.40
N ALA A 60 -10.69 -14.59 -3.90
CA ALA A 60 -9.83 -13.40 -3.94
C ALA A 60 -8.48 -13.63 -3.23
N GLU A 61 -8.52 -14.26 -2.06
CA GLU A 61 -7.35 -14.63 -1.28
C GLU A 61 -6.39 -15.54 -2.03
N VAL A 62 -6.89 -16.58 -2.71
CA VAL A 62 -6.05 -17.50 -3.50
C VAL A 62 -5.30 -16.72 -4.58
N ILE A 63 -6.02 -15.90 -5.36
CA ILE A 63 -5.43 -15.10 -6.43
C ILE A 63 -4.36 -14.15 -5.87
N CYS A 64 -4.64 -13.46 -4.76
CA CYS A 64 -3.67 -12.55 -4.16
C CYS A 64 -2.43 -13.28 -3.63
N ARG A 65 -2.57 -14.48 -3.08
CA ARG A 65 -1.40 -15.27 -2.64
C ARG A 65 -0.52 -15.71 -3.80
N ASP A 66 -1.11 -16.05 -4.95
CA ASP A 66 -0.34 -16.40 -6.14
C ASP A 66 0.45 -15.20 -6.69
N VAL A 67 -0.13 -14.00 -6.64
CA VAL A 67 0.59 -12.76 -6.96
C VAL A 67 1.72 -12.51 -5.95
N LEU A 68 1.45 -12.65 -4.65
CA LEU A 68 2.43 -12.43 -3.59
C LEU A 68 3.56 -13.47 -3.58
N ALA A 69 3.33 -14.68 -4.09
CA ALA A 69 4.40 -15.67 -4.26
C ALA A 69 5.48 -15.19 -5.25
N GLN A 70 5.09 -14.38 -6.24
CA GLN A 70 5.99 -13.80 -7.24
C GLN A 70 6.46 -12.39 -6.85
N PHE A 71 5.59 -11.62 -6.20
CA PHE A 71 5.82 -10.23 -5.79
C PHE A 71 5.46 -10.06 -4.31
N PRO A 72 6.35 -10.44 -3.37
CA PRO A 72 6.03 -10.56 -1.93
C PRO A 72 5.47 -9.32 -1.25
N ASP A 73 5.80 -8.15 -1.78
CA ASP A 73 5.38 -6.86 -1.25
C ASP A 73 4.58 -6.05 -2.27
N HIS A 74 3.79 -6.69 -3.14
CA HIS A 74 2.92 -5.95 -4.07
C HIS A 74 1.80 -5.22 -3.28
N PRO A 75 1.75 -3.86 -3.26
CA PRO A 75 0.87 -3.12 -2.36
C PRO A 75 -0.61 -3.46 -2.52
N GLU A 76 -1.08 -3.56 -3.77
CA GLU A 76 -2.50 -3.83 -4.05
C GLU A 76 -2.91 -5.27 -3.72
N ALA A 77 -2.05 -6.26 -3.97
CA ALA A 77 -2.29 -7.65 -3.57
C ALA A 77 -2.41 -7.79 -2.04
N LEU A 78 -1.52 -7.10 -1.31
CA LEU A 78 -1.58 -7.04 0.16
C LEU A 78 -2.87 -6.38 0.65
N ARG A 79 -3.32 -5.31 -0.01
CA ARG A 79 -4.58 -4.60 0.31
C ARG A 79 -5.80 -5.51 0.12
N ILE A 80 -5.91 -6.16 -1.03
CA ILE A 80 -7.03 -7.07 -1.35
C ILE A 80 -7.04 -8.29 -0.42
N LEU A 81 -5.86 -8.86 -0.12
CA LEU A 81 -5.75 -9.95 0.86
C LEU A 81 -6.16 -9.47 2.26
N GLY A 82 -5.76 -8.25 2.65
CA GLY A 82 -6.17 -7.64 3.91
C GLY A 82 -7.69 -7.50 4.00
N ARG A 83 -8.36 -7.09 2.92
CA ARG A 83 -9.82 -7.02 2.86
C ARG A 83 -10.45 -8.42 3.04
N SER A 84 -9.91 -9.41 2.34
CA SER A 84 -10.38 -10.81 2.43
C SER A 84 -10.26 -11.37 3.85
N GLU A 85 -9.16 -11.08 4.56
CA GLU A 85 -8.98 -11.47 5.97
C GLU A 85 -9.96 -10.77 6.90
N TYR A 86 -10.25 -9.48 6.65
CA TYR A 86 -11.22 -8.74 7.43
C TYR A 86 -12.63 -9.30 7.27
N ASP A 87 -13.05 -9.59 6.04
CA ASP A 87 -14.37 -10.15 5.74
C ASP A 87 -14.56 -11.53 6.42
N ARG A 88 -13.47 -12.26 6.67
CA ARG A 88 -13.43 -13.51 7.47
C ARG A 88 -13.33 -13.31 8.99
N GLY A 89 -13.37 -12.07 9.48
CA GLY A 89 -13.30 -11.73 10.90
C GLY A 89 -11.88 -11.65 11.49
N HIS A 90 -10.84 -11.75 10.67
CA HIS A 90 -9.45 -11.71 11.12
C HIS A 90 -8.87 -10.29 11.13
N ALA A 91 -9.51 -9.37 11.86
CA ALA A 91 -9.16 -7.94 11.88
C ALA A 91 -7.68 -7.65 12.21
N ARG A 92 -7.06 -8.45 13.10
CA ARG A 92 -5.64 -8.28 13.44
C ARG A 92 -4.72 -8.61 12.27
N GLU A 93 -5.04 -9.65 11.51
CA GLU A 93 -4.23 -10.03 10.35
C GLU A 93 -4.41 -9.02 9.22
N SER A 94 -5.65 -8.57 9.01
CA SER A 94 -5.95 -7.48 8.08
C SER A 94 -5.14 -6.21 8.39
N LEU A 95 -5.05 -5.80 9.66
CA LEU A 95 -4.22 -4.65 10.05
C LEU A 95 -2.73 -4.87 9.71
N ARG A 96 -2.19 -6.08 9.93
CA ARG A 96 -0.79 -6.38 9.55
C ARG A 96 -0.56 -6.25 8.05
N LEU A 97 -1.50 -6.76 7.25
CA LEU A 97 -1.45 -6.66 5.80
C LEU A 97 -1.55 -5.21 5.32
N ALA A 98 -2.44 -4.41 5.89
CA ALA A 98 -2.56 -2.98 5.59
C ALA A 98 -1.26 -2.21 5.91
N LEU A 99 -0.62 -2.51 7.05
CA LEU A 99 0.68 -1.93 7.40
C LEU A 99 1.79 -2.33 6.42
N ARG A 100 1.79 -3.58 5.95
CA ARG A 100 2.73 -4.05 4.92
C ARG A 100 2.49 -3.36 3.58
N ALA A 101 1.23 -3.22 3.16
CA ALA A 101 0.87 -2.51 1.93
C ALA A 101 1.36 -1.05 1.99
N ALA A 102 1.11 -0.36 3.10
CA ALA A 102 1.56 1.01 3.30
C ALA A 102 3.09 1.16 3.25
N ARG A 103 3.82 0.20 3.80
CA ARG A 103 5.29 0.15 3.70
C ARG A 103 5.76 -0.08 2.26
N ALA A 104 5.10 -0.96 1.53
CA ALA A 104 5.49 -1.30 0.16
C ALA A 104 5.41 -0.09 -0.80
N MET A 105 4.44 0.79 -0.62
CA MET A 105 4.28 2.02 -1.43
C MET A 105 5.49 2.97 -1.34
N GLN A 106 6.31 2.86 -0.30
CA GLN A 106 7.55 3.66 -0.18
C GLN A 106 8.57 3.32 -1.27
N THR A 107 8.47 2.13 -1.86
CA THR A 107 9.39 1.60 -2.86
C THR A 107 8.72 1.30 -4.20
N GLN A 108 7.39 1.26 -4.23
CA GLN A 108 6.59 0.92 -5.40
C GLN A 108 5.52 1.98 -5.58
N ALA A 109 5.67 2.81 -6.63
CA ALA A 109 4.69 3.81 -6.95
C ALA A 109 3.38 3.16 -7.41
N LEU A 110 2.27 3.60 -6.84
CA LEU A 110 0.92 3.30 -7.30
C LEU A 110 0.34 4.52 -8.01
N ASP A 111 -0.76 4.34 -8.73
CA ASP A 111 -1.57 5.50 -9.10
C ASP A 111 -2.20 6.13 -7.84
N PRO A 112 -2.53 7.44 -7.87
CA PRO A 112 -3.06 8.14 -6.69
C PRO A 112 -4.33 7.51 -6.09
N SER A 113 -5.17 6.87 -6.92
CA SER A 113 -6.41 6.23 -6.48
C SER A 113 -6.11 4.96 -5.68
N ALA A 114 -5.21 4.11 -6.19
CA ALA A 114 -4.79 2.92 -5.48
C ALA A 114 -4.05 3.25 -4.18
N GLU A 115 -3.22 4.31 -4.19
CA GLU A 115 -2.57 4.81 -2.96
C GLU A 115 -3.60 5.25 -1.91
N PHE A 116 -4.60 6.04 -2.33
CA PHE A 116 -5.69 6.47 -1.44
C PHE A 116 -6.40 5.27 -0.79
N LEU A 117 -6.68 4.21 -1.56
CA LEU A 117 -7.33 3.01 -1.04
C LEU A 117 -6.49 2.28 0.02
N VAL A 118 -5.16 2.21 -0.16
CA VAL A 118 -4.28 1.62 0.87
C VAL A 118 -4.37 2.41 2.18
N TRP A 119 -4.32 3.74 2.11
CA TRP A 119 -4.43 4.58 3.28
C TRP A 119 -5.82 4.51 3.94
N ALA A 120 -6.89 4.46 3.13
CA ALA A 120 -8.26 4.31 3.60
C ALA A 120 -8.44 2.98 4.34
N ASP A 121 -7.97 1.87 3.78
CA ASP A 121 -8.05 0.54 4.39
C ASP A 121 -7.22 0.47 5.69
N LEU A 122 -6.03 1.10 5.73
CA LEU A 122 -5.23 1.17 6.96
C LEU A 122 -5.95 1.94 8.07
N ASN A 123 -6.50 3.11 7.75
CA ASN A 123 -7.27 3.91 8.71
C ASN A 123 -8.50 3.13 9.20
N PHE A 124 -9.21 2.48 8.29
CA PHE A 124 -10.33 1.61 8.62
C PHE A 124 -9.89 0.49 9.58
N MET A 125 -8.79 -0.21 9.29
CA MET A 125 -8.28 -1.29 10.15
C MET A 125 -7.85 -0.82 11.52
N PHE A 126 -7.31 0.38 11.68
CA PHE A 126 -7.06 0.92 13.01
C PHE A 126 -8.33 1.07 13.82
N THR A 127 -9.45 1.46 13.20
CA THR A 127 -10.74 1.56 13.90
C THR A 127 -11.33 0.21 14.27
N GLN A 128 -11.03 -0.84 13.51
CA GLN A 128 -11.58 -2.19 13.75
C GLN A 128 -10.72 -3.02 14.70
N ALA A 129 -9.40 -2.91 14.63
CA ALA A 129 -8.48 -3.78 15.36
C ALA A 129 -8.03 -3.21 16.72
N LEU A 130 -8.11 -1.89 16.92
CA LEU A 130 -7.70 -1.22 18.16
C LEU A 130 -8.80 -0.98 19.22
N PRO A 131 -10.11 -1.22 19.02
CA PRO A 131 -11.08 -1.15 20.12
C PRO A 131 -10.64 -2.02 21.30
N GLY A 132 -10.60 -1.43 22.50
CA GLY A 132 -10.16 -2.11 23.72
C GLY A 132 -8.63 -2.19 23.91
N LEU A 133 -7.83 -1.82 22.90
CA LEU A 133 -6.38 -1.62 23.04
C LEU A 133 -6.10 -0.20 23.51
N ASP A 134 -6.44 0.07 24.76
CA ASP A 134 -6.04 1.30 25.38
C ASP A 134 -4.71 1.17 26.09
N SER A 135 -3.81 2.11 25.84
CA SER A 135 -2.73 2.32 26.79
C SER A 135 -3.30 2.77 28.12
N ALA A 136 -2.66 2.37 29.22
CA ALA A 136 -3.03 2.86 30.56
C ALA A 136 -3.09 4.40 30.60
N PHE A 137 -2.24 5.07 29.82
CA PHE A 137 -2.26 6.52 29.62
C PHE A 137 -3.55 7.01 28.94
N ALA A 138 -3.96 6.40 27.83
CA ALA A 138 -5.17 6.77 27.10
C ALA A 138 -6.45 6.52 27.93
N SER A 139 -6.53 5.37 28.62
CA SER A 139 -7.63 5.08 29.55
C SER A 139 -7.71 6.12 30.67
N LYS A 140 -6.57 6.45 31.30
CA LYS A 140 -6.51 7.49 32.34
C LYS A 140 -6.98 8.84 31.81
N LYS A 141 -6.55 9.24 30.61
CA LYS A 141 -6.96 10.52 30.01
C LYS A 141 -8.44 10.57 29.65
N ARG A 142 -9.01 9.48 29.12
CA ARG A 142 -10.46 9.40 28.88
C ARG A 142 -11.25 9.43 30.18
N PHE A 143 -10.80 8.74 31.22
CA PHE A 143 -11.41 8.82 32.55
C PHE A 143 -11.36 10.24 33.12
N GLU A 144 -10.21 10.92 33.06
CA GLU A 144 -10.06 12.33 33.48
C GLU A 144 -11.02 13.26 32.70
N TYR A 145 -11.13 13.07 31.38
CA TYR A 145 -12.01 13.85 30.51
C TYR A 145 -13.50 13.61 30.81
N GLU A 146 -13.92 12.36 30.94
CA GLU A 146 -15.29 12.00 31.28
C GLU A 146 -15.67 12.49 32.67
N THR A 147 -14.75 12.41 33.64
CA THR A 147 -14.95 12.96 34.99
C THR A 147 -15.16 14.47 34.92
N ARG A 148 -14.32 15.21 34.17
CA ARG A 148 -14.50 16.66 33.97
C ARG A 148 -15.82 17.00 33.28
N ARG A 149 -16.21 16.22 32.28
CA ARG A 149 -17.46 16.40 31.52
C ARG A 149 -18.71 16.13 32.38
N ARG A 150 -18.63 15.19 33.32
CA ARG A 150 -19.72 14.82 34.24
C ARG A 150 -19.76 15.68 35.50
N SER A 151 -18.65 16.30 35.89
CA SER A 151 -18.65 17.31 36.93
C SER A 151 -19.54 18.48 36.50
N PRO A 152 -20.48 18.93 37.33
CA PRO A 152 -21.22 20.15 37.05
C PRO A 152 -20.21 21.29 36.91
N ALA A 153 -20.13 21.88 35.71
CA ALA A 153 -19.24 23.00 35.48
C ALA A 153 -19.54 24.08 36.53
N SER A 154 -18.52 24.49 37.29
CA SER A 154 -18.58 25.79 37.95
C SER A 154 -18.82 26.82 36.86
N ALA A 155 -20.03 27.39 36.82
CA ALA A 155 -20.50 28.48 35.97
C ALA A 155 -19.84 28.58 34.58
N SER A 156 -20.60 28.23 33.54
CA SER A 156 -20.27 28.60 32.16
C SER A 156 -19.88 30.09 32.10
N PRO A 157 -18.71 30.48 31.56
CA PRO A 157 -18.50 31.87 31.20
C PRO A 157 -19.60 32.28 30.20
N ALA A 158 -20.08 33.52 30.31
CA ALA A 158 -21.25 34.04 29.59
C ALA A 158 -21.15 34.02 28.05
N HIS A 159 -20.01 33.57 27.50
CA HIS A 159 -19.76 33.46 26.08
C HIS A 159 -19.09 32.12 25.75
N PRO A 160 -19.50 31.42 24.67
CA PRO A 160 -18.87 30.17 24.25
C PRO A 160 -17.43 30.45 23.82
N LEU A 161 -16.48 29.73 24.42
CA LEU A 161 -15.06 29.79 24.03
C LEU A 161 -14.83 28.82 22.86
N VAL A 162 -14.48 29.36 21.69
CA VAL A 162 -14.01 28.59 20.54
C VAL A 162 -12.48 28.57 20.58
N GLY A 163 -11.88 27.39 20.71
CA GLY A 163 -10.45 27.19 20.55
C GLY A 163 -10.12 26.80 19.11
N VAL A 164 -9.35 27.63 18.40
CA VAL A 164 -8.82 27.32 17.07
C VAL A 164 -7.36 26.88 17.22
N VAL A 165 -7.05 25.67 16.79
CA VAL A 165 -5.66 25.19 16.72
C VAL A 165 -5.15 25.44 15.30
N LEU A 166 -4.24 26.41 15.16
CA LEU A 166 -3.52 26.68 13.93
C LEU A 166 -2.20 25.91 13.95
N VAL A 167 -2.08 24.92 13.08
CA VAL A 167 -0.80 24.23 12.84
C VAL A 167 -0.04 25.05 11.81
N VAL A 168 1.01 25.75 12.25
CA VAL A 168 1.92 26.47 11.36
C VAL A 168 3.10 25.55 11.02
N PRO A 169 3.28 25.15 9.75
CA PRO A 169 4.48 24.42 9.37
C PRO A 169 5.70 25.32 9.55
N GLY A 170 6.66 24.87 10.35
CA GLY A 170 7.85 25.64 10.68
C GLY A 170 8.64 26.03 9.42
N ALA A 171 8.90 27.32 9.25
CA ALA A 171 9.82 27.82 8.24
C ALA A 171 11.23 27.31 8.53
N VAL A 172 11.71 26.39 7.71
CA VAL A 172 13.12 26.00 7.69
C VAL A 172 13.89 27.05 6.91
N GLY A 173 14.69 27.84 7.62
CA GLY A 173 16.00 28.31 7.16
C GLY A 173 16.13 29.69 6.53
N GLY A 174 17.21 30.39 6.92
CA GLY A 174 17.79 31.47 6.13
C GLY A 174 18.44 32.59 6.95
N ALA A 175 19.46 32.30 7.77
CA ALA A 175 20.42 33.32 8.18
C ALA A 175 21.62 33.25 7.22
N ALA A 176 21.78 34.30 6.40
CA ALA A 176 22.99 34.62 5.65
C ALA A 176 23.90 35.49 6.51
#